data_AF-A0A2X4WHQ5-F1
#
_entry.id   AF-A0A2X4WHQ5-F1
#
_cell.length_a   1.000
_cell.length_b   1.000
_cell.length_c   1.000
_cell.angle_alpha   90.00
_cell.angle_beta   90.00
_cell.angle_gamma   90.00
#
_symmetry.space_group_name_H-M   'P 1'
#
loop_
_entity.id
_entity.type
_entity.pdbx_description
1 polymer ?
#
loop_
_entity_poly.entity_id
_entity_poly.type
_entity_poly.pdbx_seq_one_letter_code
_entity_poly.pdbx_strand_id
1 'polypeptide(L)'
;MKCGWREGNQIQLLENGDQFYPAVFEAIAQAQQKIILETFILFEDEVGKKLHAALLKAAQRGVKAEVLLDGYGSPDLSDAFVGELTAAGVIFRYYDPRPRLLGLRTNIFRRMHRKIVVIDDRIAFVGGINYSAEHMSDYGPQAKQDYAVRVEGPVVADILQFEVENLPGQSPARRWWKRHHQAEENRHPGEAQALFVWRDNEEHRDDIERHYLKMLTQAKREVIIANAYFFPGYRLLHAMRKAAAVA
;
A
#
# COMPACT_ATOMS: atom_id res chain seq x y z
N MET A 1 -0.93 8.69 16.32
CA MET A 1 0.55 8.67 16.15
C MET A 1 1.00 10.00 15.53
N LYS A 2 2.10 10.64 15.95
CA LYS A 2 2.59 11.87 15.30
C LYS A 2 3.76 11.54 14.37
N CYS A 3 3.48 11.26 13.10
CA CYS A 3 4.54 11.13 12.10
C CYS A 3 5.09 12.52 11.75
N GLY A 4 6.42 12.64 11.78
CA GLY A 4 7.15 13.85 11.40
C GLY A 4 7.84 13.67 10.06
N TRP A 5 8.36 14.75 9.49
CA TRP A 5 9.20 14.67 8.30
C TRP A 5 10.46 13.84 8.61
N ARG A 6 10.78 12.93 7.70
CA ARG A 6 11.98 12.10 7.73
C ARG A 6 12.91 12.55 6.62
N GLU A 7 14.18 12.74 6.96
CA GLU A 7 15.26 12.98 6.00
C GLU A 7 15.84 11.67 5.48
N GLY A 8 16.63 11.73 4.41
CA GLY A 8 17.49 10.61 4.01
C GLY A 8 16.76 9.49 3.27
N ASN A 9 15.61 9.76 2.64
CA ASN A 9 14.83 8.73 1.94
C ASN A 9 15.18 8.69 0.45
N GLN A 10 15.07 7.51 -0.14
CA GLN A 10 15.01 7.33 -1.58
C GLN A 10 13.57 7.00 -1.96
N ILE A 11 13.04 7.72 -2.96
CA ILE A 11 11.68 7.53 -3.46
C ILE A 11 11.77 7.38 -4.97
N GLN A 12 11.24 6.27 -5.48
CA GLN A 12 11.13 6.00 -6.91
C GLN A 12 9.66 5.92 -7.28
N LEU A 13 9.23 6.75 -8.24
CA LEU A 13 7.90 6.63 -8.85
C LEU A 13 7.87 5.39 -9.74
N LEU A 14 6.80 4.61 -9.62
CA LEU A 14 6.50 3.43 -10.41
C LEU A 14 5.20 3.66 -11.16
N GLU A 15 5.28 3.62 -12.48
CA GLU A 15 4.15 3.83 -13.38
C GLU A 15 3.58 2.47 -13.81
N ASN A 16 2.27 2.30 -13.60
CA ASN A 16 1.50 1.12 -13.97
C ASN A 16 2.04 -0.19 -13.36
N GLY A 17 1.36 -1.29 -13.70
CA GLY A 17 1.78 -2.64 -13.36
C GLY A 17 3.14 -3.01 -13.96
N ASP A 18 3.48 -2.43 -15.12
CA ASP A 18 4.71 -2.70 -15.86
C ASP A 18 5.97 -2.41 -15.04
N GLN A 19 5.97 -1.31 -14.25
CA GLN A 19 7.09 -0.99 -13.36
C GLN A 19 6.85 -1.52 -11.93
N PHE A 20 5.59 -1.50 -11.47
CA PHE A 20 5.27 -1.86 -10.10
C PHE A 20 5.47 -3.34 -9.78
N TYR A 21 4.89 -4.24 -10.58
CA TYR A 21 4.92 -5.66 -10.27
C TYR A 21 6.34 -6.27 -10.30
N PRO A 22 7.20 -5.98 -11.30
CA PRO A 22 8.56 -6.48 -11.27
C PRO A 22 9.34 -6.00 -10.05
N ALA A 23 9.19 -4.72 -9.66
CA ALA A 23 9.86 -4.16 -8.51
C ALA A 23 9.43 -4.83 -7.19
N VAL A 24 8.13 -5.07 -7.01
CA VAL A 24 7.61 -5.77 -5.82
C VAL A 24 8.05 -7.23 -5.81
N PHE A 25 7.94 -7.95 -6.93
CA PHE A 25 8.28 -9.36 -7.00
C PHE A 25 9.78 -9.60 -6.78
N GLU A 26 10.64 -8.73 -7.29
CA GLU A 26 12.07 -8.79 -7.03
C GLU A 26 12.36 -8.54 -5.54
N ALA A 27 11.70 -7.55 -4.92
CA ALA A 27 11.86 -7.30 -3.50
C ALA A 27 11.38 -8.51 -2.64
N ILE A 28 10.29 -9.17 -3.02
CA ILE A 28 9.82 -10.41 -2.37
C ILE A 28 10.80 -11.57 -2.59
N ALA A 29 11.40 -11.68 -3.77
CA ALA A 29 12.41 -12.69 -4.07
C ALA A 29 13.67 -12.50 -3.22
N GLN A 30 14.04 -11.26 -2.93
CA GLN A 30 15.19 -10.90 -2.09
C GLN A 30 14.87 -10.87 -0.59
N ALA A 31 13.60 -10.94 -0.19
CA ALA A 31 13.20 -10.89 1.21
C ALA A 31 13.85 -12.02 2.04
N GLN A 32 14.30 -11.66 3.24
CA GLN A 32 15.04 -12.51 4.17
C GLN A 32 14.28 -12.81 5.46
N GLN A 33 13.40 -11.90 5.90
CA GLN A 33 12.79 -11.98 7.23
C GLN A 33 11.26 -11.92 7.17
N LYS A 34 10.72 -10.86 6.55
CA LYS A 34 9.30 -10.56 6.66
C LYS A 34 8.74 -9.83 5.44
N ILE A 35 7.51 -10.19 5.09
CA ILE A 35 6.68 -9.48 4.11
C ILE A 35 5.34 -9.17 4.77
N ILE A 36 4.92 -7.91 4.75
CA ILE A 36 3.54 -7.49 5.01
C ILE A 36 2.97 -6.95 3.70
N LEU A 37 1.86 -7.50 3.25
CA LEU A 37 1.16 -7.04 2.05
C LEU A 37 -0.29 -6.71 2.40
N GLU A 38 -0.67 -5.45 2.27
CA GLU A 38 -2.04 -4.96 2.38
C GLU A 38 -2.50 -4.52 0.99
N THR A 39 -3.62 -5.07 0.48
CA THR A 39 -4.20 -4.64 -0.80
C THR A 39 -5.72 -4.77 -0.82
N PHE A 40 -6.39 -3.87 -1.56
CA PHE A 40 -7.84 -3.91 -1.73
C PHE A 40 -8.27 -5.04 -2.69
N ILE A 41 -7.69 -5.07 -3.89
CA ILE A 41 -7.98 -6.09 -4.91
C ILE A 41 -6.76 -6.97 -5.15
N LEU A 42 -7.01 -8.27 -5.13
CA LEU A 42 -6.17 -9.34 -5.65
C LEU A 42 -7.05 -10.27 -6.48
N PHE A 43 -6.75 -10.41 -7.77
CA PHE A 43 -7.42 -11.36 -8.66
C PHE A 43 -6.52 -12.55 -8.96
N GLU A 44 -7.13 -13.72 -9.19
CA GLU A 44 -6.44 -14.95 -9.60
C GLU A 44 -6.14 -14.96 -11.12
N ASP A 45 -5.59 -13.86 -11.62
CA ASP A 45 -5.14 -13.71 -12.99
C ASP A 45 -3.62 -13.90 -13.11
N GLU A 46 -3.04 -13.56 -14.27
CA GLU A 46 -1.60 -13.71 -14.49
C GLU A 46 -0.73 -12.87 -13.53
N VAL A 47 -1.22 -11.72 -13.06
CA VAL A 47 -0.52 -10.92 -12.05
C VAL A 47 -0.64 -11.58 -10.68
N GLY A 48 -1.85 -11.99 -10.30
CA GLY A 48 -2.07 -12.65 -9.00
C GLY A 48 -1.33 -13.97 -8.86
N LYS A 49 -1.26 -14.78 -9.93
CA LYS A 49 -0.46 -16.02 -9.97
C LYS A 49 1.03 -15.77 -9.82
N LYS A 50 1.55 -14.68 -10.40
CA LYS A 50 2.96 -14.27 -10.21
C LYS A 50 3.22 -13.85 -8.77
N LEU A 51 2.32 -13.05 -8.17
CA LEU A 51 2.41 -12.69 -6.75
C LEU A 51 2.38 -13.95 -5.87
N HIS A 52 1.43 -14.85 -6.12
CA HIS A 52 1.30 -16.12 -5.42
C HIS A 52 2.61 -16.92 -5.48
N ALA A 53 3.16 -17.13 -6.67
CA ALA A 53 4.42 -17.84 -6.84
C ALA A 53 5.60 -17.17 -6.10
N ALA A 54 5.65 -15.83 -6.09
CA ALA A 54 6.68 -15.09 -5.37
C ALA A 54 6.56 -15.27 -3.84
N LEU A 55 5.35 -15.13 -3.30
CA LEU A 55 5.07 -15.34 -1.87
C LEU A 55 5.32 -16.79 -1.44
N LEU A 56 4.89 -17.76 -2.25
CA LEU A 56 5.12 -19.18 -1.98
C LEU A 56 6.61 -19.49 -1.89
N LYS A 57 7.41 -19.01 -2.84
CA LYS A 57 8.87 -19.16 -2.83
C LYS A 57 9.49 -18.49 -1.61
N ALA A 58 9.01 -17.31 -1.20
CA ALA A 58 9.52 -16.63 -0.02
C ALA A 58 9.21 -17.42 1.26
N ALA A 59 7.97 -17.90 1.41
CA ALA A 59 7.55 -18.72 2.54
C ALA A 59 8.34 -20.04 2.63
N GLN A 60 8.61 -20.70 1.49
CA GLN A 60 9.45 -21.90 1.43
C GLN A 60 10.90 -21.65 1.85
N ARG A 61 11.42 -20.43 1.71
CA ARG A 61 12.73 -20.02 2.26
C ARG A 61 12.68 -19.70 3.76
N GLY A 62 11.50 -19.73 4.38
CA GLY A 62 11.29 -19.39 5.80
C GLY A 62 10.96 -17.92 6.06
N VAL A 63 10.73 -17.11 5.02
CA VAL A 63 10.32 -15.70 5.17
C VAL A 63 8.88 -15.65 5.71
N LYS A 64 8.65 -14.83 6.74
CA LYS A 64 7.31 -14.67 7.33
C LYS A 64 6.47 -13.72 6.48
N ALA A 65 5.52 -14.25 5.73
CA ALA A 65 4.61 -13.44 4.93
C ALA A 65 3.22 -13.33 5.58
N GLU A 66 2.71 -12.11 5.65
CA GLU A 66 1.36 -11.79 6.12
C GLU A 66 0.64 -10.95 5.06
N VAL A 67 -0.48 -11.46 4.58
CA VAL A 67 -1.28 -10.87 3.51
C VAL A 67 -2.64 -10.46 4.08
N LEU A 68 -2.94 -9.17 4.01
CA LEU A 68 -4.23 -8.59 4.36
C LEU A 68 -4.95 -8.15 3.08
N LEU A 69 -6.06 -8.82 2.80
CA LEU A 69 -6.94 -8.49 1.68
C LEU A 69 -8.22 -7.82 2.17
N ASP A 70 -8.77 -6.94 1.36
CA ASP A 70 -10.14 -6.49 1.57
C ASP A 70 -11.14 -7.54 1.07
N GLY A 71 -12.02 -8.02 1.95
CA GLY A 71 -12.95 -9.12 1.63
C GLY A 71 -14.02 -8.79 0.57
N TYR A 72 -14.14 -7.54 0.14
CA TYR A 72 -15.03 -7.13 -0.93
C TYR A 72 -14.28 -7.00 -2.25
N GLY A 73 -13.08 -6.42 -2.22
CA GLY A 73 -12.23 -6.27 -3.41
C GLY A 73 -11.60 -7.58 -3.89
N SER A 74 -11.40 -8.57 -3.01
CA SER A 74 -10.79 -9.86 -3.34
C SER A 74 -11.70 -11.07 -3.05
N PRO A 75 -12.90 -11.16 -3.66
CA PRO A 75 -13.89 -12.13 -3.21
C PRO A 75 -13.83 -13.50 -3.88
N ASP A 76 -13.12 -13.59 -5.00
CA ASP A 76 -13.19 -14.74 -5.93
C ASP A 76 -11.87 -15.54 -5.95
N LEU A 77 -11.07 -15.47 -4.88
CA LEU A 77 -9.88 -16.30 -4.75
C LEU A 77 -10.28 -17.74 -4.42
N SER A 78 -9.72 -18.71 -5.15
CA SER A 78 -10.02 -20.12 -4.91
C SER A 78 -9.42 -20.61 -3.59
N ASP A 79 -10.06 -21.63 -2.99
CA ASP A 79 -9.53 -22.31 -1.80
C ASP A 79 -8.16 -22.94 -2.08
N ALA A 80 -7.90 -23.34 -3.32
CA ALA A 80 -6.59 -23.86 -3.73
C ALA A 80 -5.51 -22.77 -3.66
N PHE A 81 -5.79 -21.58 -4.21
CA PHE A 81 -4.88 -20.43 -4.19
C PHE A 81 -4.53 -19.99 -2.76
N VAL A 82 -5.52 -19.90 -1.88
CA VAL A 82 -5.27 -19.53 -0.47
C VAL A 82 -4.64 -20.70 0.30
N GLY A 83 -5.11 -21.92 0.03
CA GLY A 83 -4.68 -23.15 0.70
C GLY A 83 -3.20 -23.45 0.48
N GLU A 84 -2.69 -23.27 -0.73
CA GLU A 84 -1.27 -23.51 -1.03
C GLU A 84 -0.35 -22.54 -0.26
N LEU A 85 -0.68 -21.25 -0.23
CA LEU A 85 0.10 -20.25 0.51
C LEU A 85 0.03 -20.47 2.02
N THR A 86 -1.16 -20.75 2.55
CA THR A 86 -1.33 -21.00 3.98
C THR A 86 -0.65 -22.28 4.44
N ALA A 87 -0.65 -23.33 3.61
CA ALA A 87 0.13 -24.55 3.87
C ALA A 87 1.65 -24.30 3.90
N ALA A 88 2.14 -23.33 3.12
CA ALA A 88 3.53 -22.89 3.17
C ALA A 88 3.84 -21.94 4.35
N GLY A 89 2.84 -21.59 5.18
CA GLY A 89 3.02 -20.75 6.37
C GLY A 89 2.72 -19.26 6.14
N VAL A 90 2.18 -18.87 4.98
CA VAL A 90 1.71 -17.49 4.75
C VAL A 90 0.44 -17.24 5.55
N ILE A 91 0.40 -16.15 6.30
CA ILE A 91 -0.79 -15.76 7.07
C ILE A 91 -1.71 -14.94 6.17
N PHE A 92 -2.88 -15.46 5.83
CA PHE A 92 -3.92 -14.72 5.13
C PHE A 92 -4.94 -14.13 6.11
N ARG A 93 -5.29 -12.86 5.91
CA ARG A 93 -6.34 -12.15 6.64
C ARG A 93 -7.25 -11.42 5.68
N TYR A 94 -8.53 -11.36 6.04
CA TYR A 94 -9.53 -10.58 5.33
C TYR A 94 -10.05 -9.45 6.21
N TYR A 95 -10.07 -8.24 5.68
CA TYR A 95 -10.70 -7.08 6.28
C TYR A 95 -12.20 -7.07 5.98
N ASP A 96 -13.01 -6.99 7.06
CA ASP A 96 -14.48 -7.02 7.06
C ASP A 96 -15.10 -8.06 6.09
N PRO A 97 -14.80 -9.37 6.27
CA PRO A 97 -15.35 -10.44 5.46
C PRO A 97 -16.79 -10.75 5.90
N ARG A 98 -17.76 -9.90 5.51
CA ARG A 98 -19.17 -10.19 5.79
C ARG A 98 -19.82 -11.03 4.70
N PRO A 99 -20.62 -12.05 5.06
CA PRO A 99 -21.36 -12.84 4.08
C PRO A 99 -22.40 -11.97 3.35
N ARG A 100 -22.74 -12.37 2.12
CA ARG A 100 -23.83 -11.74 1.37
C ARG A 100 -25.15 -11.98 2.09
N LEU A 101 -25.92 -10.92 2.32
CA LEU A 101 -27.27 -11.01 2.86
C LEU A 101 -28.26 -10.85 1.71
N LEU A 102 -29.06 -11.89 1.43
CA LEU A 102 -30.00 -11.91 0.29
C LEU A 102 -29.33 -11.60 -1.07
N GLY A 103 -28.09 -12.08 -1.26
CA GLY A 103 -27.30 -11.82 -2.47
C GLY A 103 -26.62 -10.45 -2.52
N LEU A 104 -26.90 -9.54 -1.57
CA LEU A 104 -26.34 -8.20 -1.51
C LEU A 104 -25.22 -8.11 -0.45
N ARG A 105 -24.16 -7.36 -0.76
CA ARG A 105 -23.12 -6.99 0.21
C ARG A 105 -23.53 -5.71 0.92
N THR A 106 -23.77 -5.80 2.23
CA THR A 106 -24.24 -4.67 3.06
C THR A 106 -23.11 -3.79 3.60
N ASN A 107 -21.87 -4.22 3.43
CA ASN A 107 -20.65 -3.60 3.94
C ASN A 107 -19.93 -2.71 2.91
N ILE A 108 -20.64 -1.71 2.41
CA ILE A 108 -20.20 -0.82 1.31
C ILE A 108 -19.37 0.37 1.83
N PHE A 109 -19.67 0.88 3.03
CA PHE A 109 -19.18 2.20 3.47
C PHE A 109 -17.82 2.19 4.18
N ARG A 110 -17.29 1.03 4.59
CA ARG A 110 -16.01 0.91 5.32
C ARG A 110 -15.17 -0.19 4.70
N ARG A 111 -14.39 0.17 3.68
CA ARG A 111 -13.44 -0.72 3.01
C ARG A 111 -12.00 -0.30 3.29
N MET A 112 -11.11 -1.27 3.31
CA MET A 112 -9.68 -1.00 3.33
C MET A 112 -9.23 -0.74 1.90
N HIS A 113 -8.91 0.52 1.55
CA HIS A 113 -8.47 0.89 0.19
C HIS A 113 -6.95 1.11 0.07
N ARG A 114 -6.20 0.73 1.11
CA ARG A 114 -4.76 0.91 1.16
C ARG A 114 -4.08 -0.19 0.36
N LYS A 115 -2.92 0.14 -0.21
CA LYS A 115 -2.10 -0.75 -1.01
C LYS A 115 -0.68 -0.51 -0.59
N ILE A 116 -0.24 -1.31 0.37
CA ILE A 116 1.02 -1.14 1.06
C ILE A 116 1.74 -2.48 1.07
N VAL A 117 3.01 -2.48 0.72
CA VAL A 117 3.88 -3.65 0.88
C VAL A 117 5.07 -3.20 1.70
N VAL A 118 5.39 -3.91 2.78
CA VAL A 118 6.59 -3.66 3.58
C VAL A 118 7.42 -4.93 3.64
N ILE A 119 8.70 -4.83 3.29
CA ILE A 119 9.62 -5.96 3.17
C ILE A 119 10.85 -5.70 4.03
N ASP A 120 11.14 -6.64 4.93
CA ASP A 120 12.30 -6.66 5.83
C ASP A 120 12.54 -5.34 6.58
N ASP A 121 11.46 -4.60 6.88
CA ASP A 121 11.50 -3.28 7.53
C ASP A 121 12.37 -2.23 6.78
N ARG A 122 12.76 -2.52 5.53
CA ARG A 122 13.78 -1.80 4.75
C ARG A 122 13.20 -1.11 3.52
N ILE A 123 12.28 -1.79 2.82
CA ILE A 123 11.63 -1.27 1.62
C ILE A 123 10.13 -1.25 1.86
N ALA A 124 9.48 -0.14 1.46
CA ALA A 124 8.03 -0.07 1.37
C ALA A 124 7.58 0.31 -0.04
N PHE A 125 6.39 -0.18 -0.42
CA PHE A 125 5.67 0.27 -1.59
C PHE A 125 4.33 0.84 -1.15
N VAL A 126 3.95 2.01 -1.67
CA VAL A 126 2.68 2.68 -1.33
C VAL A 126 2.08 3.27 -2.61
N GLY A 127 0.80 3.04 -2.91
CA GLY A 127 0.21 3.56 -4.14
C GLY A 127 -1.26 3.23 -4.40
N GLY A 128 -1.67 3.42 -5.66
CA GLY A 128 -3.01 3.12 -6.16
C GLY A 128 -3.18 1.76 -6.84
N ILE A 129 -2.08 1.14 -7.29
CA ILE A 129 -2.07 -0.08 -8.11
C ILE A 129 -2.50 -1.32 -7.31
N ASN A 130 -3.58 -1.97 -7.75
CA ASN A 130 -4.03 -3.27 -7.22
C ASN A 130 -3.33 -4.43 -7.95
N TYR A 131 -3.49 -5.67 -7.47
CA TYR A 131 -2.96 -6.85 -8.18
C TYR A 131 -4.01 -7.38 -9.16
N SER A 132 -3.97 -6.84 -10.37
CA SER A 132 -4.82 -7.22 -11.50
C SER A 132 -4.11 -6.94 -12.83
N ALA A 133 -4.34 -7.79 -13.83
CA ALA A 133 -3.82 -7.62 -15.19
C ALA A 133 -4.26 -6.30 -15.84
N GLU A 134 -5.35 -5.68 -15.36
CA GLU A 134 -5.85 -4.41 -15.90
C GLU A 134 -4.88 -3.24 -15.76
N HIS A 135 -3.91 -3.33 -14.85
CA HIS A 135 -2.87 -2.30 -14.68
C HIS A 135 -1.67 -2.50 -15.61
N MET A 136 -1.65 -3.55 -16.44
CA MET A 136 -0.61 -3.74 -17.44
C MET A 136 -0.89 -2.88 -18.68
N SER A 137 0.14 -2.23 -19.22
CA SER A 137 0.03 -1.42 -20.43
C SER A 137 -0.46 -2.22 -21.66
N ASP A 138 -0.19 -3.52 -21.70
CA ASP A 138 -0.59 -4.45 -22.77
C ASP A 138 -2.01 -5.02 -22.60
N TYR A 139 -2.74 -4.65 -21.55
CA TYR A 139 -4.13 -5.08 -21.32
C TYR A 139 -5.11 -4.57 -22.40
N GLY A 140 -4.67 -3.62 -23.22
CA GLY A 140 -5.45 -3.05 -24.32
C GLY A 140 -6.17 -1.75 -23.92
N PRO A 141 -7.24 -1.36 -24.64
CA PRO A 141 -7.90 -0.06 -24.45
C PRO A 141 -8.50 0.17 -23.06
N GLN A 142 -8.64 -0.89 -22.27
CA GLN A 142 -9.17 -0.84 -20.90
C GLN A 142 -8.07 -0.80 -19.83
N ALA A 143 -6.79 -0.73 -20.24
CA ALA A 143 -5.67 -0.61 -19.31
C ALA A 143 -5.84 0.60 -18.39
N LYS A 144 -5.64 0.39 -17.09
CA LYS A 144 -5.78 1.42 -16.06
C LYS A 144 -4.43 2.02 -15.73
N GLN A 145 -4.28 3.30 -16.04
CA GLN A 145 -3.14 4.09 -15.61
C GLN A 145 -3.20 4.32 -14.10
N ASP A 146 -2.13 3.99 -13.38
CA ASP A 146 -2.02 4.24 -11.94
C ASP A 146 -0.55 4.34 -11.51
N TYR A 147 -0.31 4.79 -10.29
CA TYR A 147 1.02 5.09 -9.78
C TYR A 147 1.22 4.51 -8.39
N ALA A 148 2.46 4.11 -8.11
CA ALA A 148 2.93 3.78 -6.78
C ALA A 148 4.33 4.36 -6.56
N VAL A 149 4.79 4.38 -5.32
CA VAL A 149 6.17 4.71 -4.99
C VAL A 149 6.84 3.54 -4.29
N ARG A 150 8.08 3.25 -4.68
CA ARG A 150 9.02 2.43 -3.90
C ARG A 150 9.83 3.36 -3.02
N VAL A 151 9.93 3.02 -1.76
CA VAL A 151 10.52 3.87 -0.73
C VAL A 151 11.55 3.08 0.07
N GLU A 152 12.73 3.66 0.24
CA GLU A 152 13.78 3.19 1.15
C GLU A 152 14.21 4.33 2.07
N GLY A 153 14.59 3.99 3.29
CA GLY A 153 15.06 4.95 4.29
C GLY A 153 14.12 5.12 5.48
N PRO A 154 14.36 6.12 6.33
CA PRO A 154 13.74 6.20 7.66
C PRO A 154 12.21 6.22 7.68
N VAL A 155 11.55 6.70 6.62
CA VAL A 155 10.07 6.71 6.54
C VAL A 155 9.45 5.31 6.49
N VAL A 156 10.22 4.28 6.09
CA VAL A 156 9.73 2.89 6.08
C VAL A 156 9.36 2.42 7.49
N ALA A 157 10.06 2.90 8.52
CA ALA A 157 9.72 2.59 9.91
C ALA A 157 8.34 3.15 10.31
N ASP A 158 7.98 4.34 9.83
CA ASP A 158 6.66 4.94 10.09
C ASP A 158 5.55 4.14 9.38
N ILE A 159 5.80 3.72 8.14
CA ILE A 159 4.87 2.87 7.36
C ILE A 159 4.69 1.51 8.05
N LEU A 160 5.78 0.87 8.44
CA LEU A 160 5.75 -0.40 9.16
C LEU A 160 4.98 -0.29 10.48
N GLN A 161 5.24 0.78 11.24
CA GLN A 161 4.54 0.99 12.51
C GLN A 161 3.02 1.10 12.28
N PHE A 162 2.62 1.84 11.25
CA PHE A 162 1.21 1.93 10.84
C PHE A 162 0.62 0.56 10.50
N GLU A 163 1.28 -0.23 9.65
CA GLU A 163 0.83 -1.57 9.26
C GLU A 163 0.68 -2.49 10.47
N VAL A 164 1.69 -2.54 11.35
CA VAL A 164 1.68 -3.39 12.54
C VAL A 164 0.57 -2.98 13.52
N GLU A 165 0.26 -1.70 13.65
CA GLU A 165 -0.81 -1.22 14.52
C GLU A 165 -2.21 -1.54 13.96
N ASN A 166 -2.37 -1.48 12.63
CA ASN A 166 -3.65 -1.61 11.94
C ASN A 166 -3.99 -3.03 11.44
N LEU A 167 -3.06 -3.97 11.46
CA LEU A 167 -3.32 -5.38 11.13
C LEU A 167 -4.39 -6.00 12.07
N PRO A 168 -5.46 -6.63 11.54
CA PRO A 168 -6.54 -7.20 12.33
C PRO A 168 -6.13 -8.50 13.04
N GLY A 169 -6.69 -8.73 14.24
CA GLY A 169 -6.37 -9.91 15.05
C GLY A 169 -5.21 -9.65 16.00
N GLN A 170 -5.51 -9.18 17.21
CA GLN A 170 -4.52 -8.89 18.24
C GLN A 170 -3.89 -10.18 18.78
N SER A 171 -2.57 -10.35 18.63
CA SER A 171 -1.81 -11.40 19.33
C SER A 171 -0.79 -10.79 20.31
N PRO A 172 -0.53 -11.42 21.48
CA PRO A 172 0.47 -10.97 22.47
C PRO A 172 1.90 -10.86 21.92
N ALA A 173 2.17 -11.50 20.77
CA ALA A 173 3.43 -11.43 20.04
C ALA A 173 3.89 -9.97 19.82
N ARG A 174 2.97 -9.01 19.64
CA ARG A 174 3.26 -7.58 19.40
C ARG A 174 4.28 -6.91 20.35
N ARG A 175 4.42 -7.36 21.61
CA ARG A 175 5.40 -6.79 22.56
C ARG A 175 6.85 -7.23 22.31
N TRP A 176 7.05 -8.39 21.70
CA TRP A 176 8.38 -8.90 21.35
C TRP A 176 8.92 -8.18 20.09
N TRP A 177 8.02 -7.75 19.20
CA TRP A 177 8.33 -7.12 17.91
C TRP A 177 8.77 -5.67 18.10
N LYS A 178 8.11 -4.93 19.01
CA LYS A 178 8.56 -3.60 19.44
C LYS A 178 9.94 -3.59 20.13
N ARG A 179 10.43 -4.74 20.63
CA ARG A 179 11.72 -4.83 21.33
C ARG A 179 12.92 -5.15 20.42
N HIS A 180 12.69 -5.67 19.22
CA HIS A 180 13.76 -6.06 18.30
C HIS A 180 13.86 -5.20 17.02
N HIS A 181 12.95 -4.24 16.81
CA HIS A 181 13.11 -3.24 15.76
C HIS A 181 14.20 -2.23 16.12
N GLN A 182 15.45 -2.54 15.78
CA GLN A 182 16.35 -1.49 15.35
C GLN A 182 16.07 -1.30 13.86
N ALA A 183 15.52 -0.15 13.48
CA ALA A 183 15.43 0.20 12.07
C ALA A 183 16.83 0.05 11.47
N GLU A 184 16.96 -0.72 10.39
CA GLU A 184 18.26 -0.83 9.72
C GLU A 184 18.73 0.59 9.36
N GLU A 185 19.98 0.88 9.73
CA GLU A 185 20.58 2.17 9.42
C GLU A 185 20.63 2.32 7.89
N ASN A 186 20.04 3.38 7.36
CA ASN A 186 20.03 3.60 5.91
C ASN A 186 21.46 3.84 5.42
N ARG A 187 22.09 2.80 4.87
CA ARG A 187 23.48 2.84 4.39
C ARG A 187 23.67 3.68 3.12
N HIS A 188 22.58 3.99 2.44
CA HIS A 188 22.57 4.81 1.22
C HIS A 188 21.47 5.88 1.35
N PRO A 189 21.67 6.92 2.17
CA PRO A 189 20.67 7.98 2.33
C PRO A 189 20.41 8.67 0.99
N GLY A 190 19.14 8.80 0.63
CA GLY A 190 18.72 9.66 -0.48
C GLY A 190 18.54 11.11 -0.03
N GLU A 191 18.20 11.99 -0.97
CA GLU A 191 18.01 13.42 -0.68
C GLU A 191 16.55 13.78 -0.35
N ALA A 192 15.62 12.81 -0.38
CA ALA A 192 14.20 13.10 -0.24
C ALA A 192 13.76 13.21 1.23
N GLN A 193 13.05 14.30 1.52
CA GLN A 193 12.20 14.45 2.69
C GLN A 193 10.88 13.72 2.46
N ALA A 194 10.48 12.85 3.39
CA ALA A 194 9.23 12.11 3.32
C ALA A 194 8.41 12.23 4.60
N LEU A 195 7.10 12.35 4.47
CA LEU A 195 6.16 12.27 5.58
C LEU A 195 5.07 11.27 5.20
N PHE A 196 4.96 10.20 5.98
CA PHE A 196 3.87 9.24 5.82
C PHE A 196 2.58 9.81 6.41
N VAL A 197 1.52 9.84 5.60
CA VAL A 197 0.19 10.33 5.97
C VAL A 197 -0.86 9.29 5.62
N TRP A 198 -1.85 9.13 6.48
CA TRP A 198 -2.98 8.23 6.24
C TRP A 198 -4.28 8.91 6.62
N ARG A 199 -5.39 8.27 6.24
CA ARG A 199 -6.72 8.64 6.69
C ARG A 199 -7.35 7.52 7.49
N ASP A 200 -7.98 7.86 8.60
CA ASP A 200 -8.90 6.99 9.33
C ASP A 200 -10.22 7.72 9.65
N ASN A 201 -11.10 7.06 10.41
CA ASN A 201 -12.41 7.61 10.78
C ASN A 201 -12.43 8.27 12.17
N GLU A 202 -11.29 8.36 12.84
CA GLU A 202 -11.16 8.78 14.23
C GLU A 202 -10.22 9.98 14.32
N GLU A 203 -8.92 9.74 14.48
CA GLU A 203 -7.92 10.78 14.74
C GLU A 203 -7.41 11.46 13.46
N HIS A 204 -7.32 10.73 12.35
CA HIS A 204 -6.67 11.18 11.11
C HIS A 204 -7.68 11.37 9.97
N ARG A 205 -8.76 12.14 10.22
CA ARG A 205 -9.90 12.23 9.27
C ARG A 205 -9.62 13.01 7.99
N ASP A 206 -8.75 14.01 8.08
CA ASP A 206 -8.47 14.97 7.01
C ASP A 206 -6.97 15.21 6.76
N ASP A 207 -6.08 14.40 7.35
CA ASP A 207 -4.63 14.57 7.28
C ASP A 207 -4.11 14.68 5.84
N ILE A 208 -4.58 13.80 4.95
CA ILE A 208 -4.24 13.82 3.52
C ILE A 208 -4.71 15.13 2.86
N GLU A 209 -5.97 15.53 3.08
CA GLU A 209 -6.53 16.77 2.52
C GLU A 209 -5.76 18.00 3.01
N ARG A 210 -5.42 18.07 4.31
CA ARG A 210 -4.65 19.16 4.89
C ARG A 210 -3.28 19.32 4.20
N HIS A 211 -2.61 18.22 3.88
CA HIS A 211 -1.33 18.26 3.17
C HIS A 211 -1.49 18.70 1.71
N TYR A 212 -2.50 18.20 1.00
CA TYR A 212 -2.82 18.70 -0.35
C TYR A 212 -3.08 20.21 -0.36
N LEU A 213 -3.88 20.73 0.59
CA LEU A 213 -4.15 22.16 0.71
C LEU A 213 -2.86 22.95 0.95
N LYS A 214 -2.00 22.50 1.87
CA LYS A 214 -0.71 23.15 2.14
C LYS A 214 0.18 23.19 0.89
N MET A 215 0.31 22.06 0.19
CA MET A 215 1.10 21.96 -1.04
C MET A 215 0.58 22.91 -2.12
N LEU A 216 -0.74 22.94 -2.36
CA LEU A 216 -1.36 23.84 -3.34
C LEU A 216 -1.11 25.32 -3.00
N THR A 217 -1.24 25.69 -1.73
CA THR A 217 -1.02 27.10 -1.31
C THR A 217 0.43 27.55 -1.36
N GLN A 218 1.39 26.61 -1.34
CA GLN A 218 2.83 26.88 -1.36
C GLN A 218 3.44 26.69 -2.75
N ALA A 219 2.67 26.19 -3.71
CA ALA A 219 3.12 25.99 -5.09
C ALA A 219 3.50 27.33 -5.73
N LYS A 220 4.64 27.34 -6.44
CA LYS A 220 5.21 28.56 -7.05
C LYS A 220 5.26 28.54 -8.57
N ARG A 221 5.08 27.37 -9.20
CA ARG A 221 5.26 27.19 -10.66
C ARG A 221 4.20 26.28 -11.26
N GLU A 222 4.15 25.03 -10.83
CA GLU A 222 3.27 24.02 -11.42
C GLU A 222 2.73 23.07 -10.35
N VAL A 223 1.52 22.56 -10.58
CA VAL A 223 0.95 21.45 -9.83
C VAL A 223 0.36 20.45 -10.82
N ILE A 224 0.92 19.24 -10.85
CA ILE A 224 0.42 18.13 -11.66
C ILE A 224 -0.43 17.23 -10.74
N ILE A 225 -1.67 16.98 -11.13
CA ILE A 225 -2.59 16.11 -10.40
C ILE A 225 -3.00 14.95 -11.31
N ALA A 226 -2.56 13.75 -10.98
CA ALA A 226 -3.06 12.50 -11.54
C ALA A 226 -3.94 11.83 -10.48
N ASN A 227 -5.24 11.69 -10.77
CA ASN A 227 -6.19 11.10 -9.83
C ASN A 227 -7.33 10.41 -10.59
N ALA A 228 -7.81 9.28 -10.08
CA ALA A 228 -8.90 8.51 -10.69
C ALA A 228 -10.25 9.22 -10.61
N TYR A 229 -10.43 10.09 -9.60
CA TYR A 229 -11.68 10.79 -9.35
C TYR A 229 -11.45 12.27 -9.04
N PHE A 230 -12.33 13.12 -9.56
CA PHE A 230 -12.33 14.55 -9.26
C PHE A 230 -13.64 14.96 -8.60
N PHE A 231 -13.70 14.79 -7.27
CA PHE A 231 -14.80 15.24 -6.42
C PHE A 231 -14.29 16.13 -5.27
N PRO A 232 -13.69 17.28 -5.56
CA PRO A 232 -13.06 18.11 -4.54
C PRO A 232 -14.11 18.76 -3.63
N GLY A 233 -13.81 18.84 -2.33
CA GLY A 233 -14.52 19.73 -1.42
C GLY A 233 -14.25 21.21 -1.76
N TYR A 234 -15.10 22.10 -1.25
CA TYR A 234 -15.00 23.55 -1.49
C TYR A 234 -13.60 24.13 -1.19
N ARG A 235 -12.98 23.67 -0.09
CA ARG A 235 -11.65 24.13 0.33
C ARG A 235 -10.57 23.79 -0.70
N LEU A 236 -10.57 22.55 -1.20
CA LEU A 236 -9.60 22.08 -2.18
C LEU A 236 -9.77 22.81 -3.51
N LEU A 237 -11.02 22.94 -3.99
CA LEU A 237 -11.33 23.66 -5.22
C LEU A 237 -10.87 25.14 -5.15
N HIS A 238 -11.13 25.81 -4.03
CA HIS A 238 -10.69 27.20 -3.83
C HIS A 238 -9.16 27.32 -3.77
N ALA A 239 -8.46 26.36 -3.15
CA ALA A 239 -7.00 26.34 -3.10
C ALA A 239 -6.40 26.13 -4.50
N MET A 240 -6.96 25.21 -5.29
CA MET A 240 -6.57 25.00 -6.69
C MET A 240 -6.75 26.27 -7.53
N ARG A 241 -7.92 26.93 -7.41
CA ARG A 241 -8.19 28.18 -8.12
C ARG A 241 -7.18 29.28 -7.75
N LYS A 242 -6.82 29.39 -6.47
CA LYS A 242 -5.81 30.34 -6.01
C LYS A 242 -4.43 30.03 -6.56
N ALA A 243 -4.02 28.76 -6.54
CA ALA A 243 -2.72 28.35 -7.07
C ALA A 243 -2.60 28.66 -8.57
N ALA A 244 -3.67 28.42 -9.34
CA ALA A 244 -3.71 28.72 -10.77
C ALA A 244 -3.70 30.22 -11.09
N ALA A 245 -4.17 31.09 -10.18
CA ALA A 245 -4.21 32.53 -10.39
C ALA A 245 -2.87 33.24 -10.14
N VAL A 246 -1.89 32.53 -9.57
CA VAL A 246 -0.56 33.05 -9.20
C VAL A 246 0.53 32.53 -10.16
N ALA A 247 0.18 31.59 -11.05
CA ALA A 247 1.06 31.01 -12.06
C ALA A 247 1.15 31.87 -13.32
#